data_AF-A0A0Q9WZ37-F1
#
_entry.id   AF-A0A0Q9WZ37-F1
#
_cell.length_a   1.000
_cell.length_b   1.000
_cell.length_c   1.000
_cell.angle_alpha   90.00
_cell.angle_beta   90.00
_cell.angle_gamma   90.00
#
_symmetry.space_group_name_H-M   'P 1'
#
loop_
_entity.id
_entity.type
_entity.pdbx_description
1 polymer ?
#
loop_
_entity_poly.entity_id
_entity_poly.type
_entity_poly.pdbx_seq_one_letter_code
_entity_poly.pdbx_strand_id
1 'polypeptide(L)'
;MYEFPRCVSPEERDNNSSEENPSKSEIKFKLPKVKTPKKNVAKKKRVMTVLEAARYEMWREHRHRLQDVVSDLDREPPSFQAVRLTGVNKLRDQAVNYMQRTKENIHMLLGLSQTMRTHGAIKPFRYESPNVMSAVPAIINNLEQMEQDNHDLGRRILEVVSEVDSGLKPDGNTNKEPTQPFTMPDQALAKYKPFNIKLPSTDKERWQLFRPRIYFDIYLKEARPLGRFVVQLYTEAAPVVVLQLVRACMCNMHNKFLIKRLFPGLWLDVELPTDNNAALHRPLEYDGKIIDHGVSNYVLSFSKTHLQGFRDNLSFSISFKPLQVVNGSRVGFGRVIKGSKIFECLQSYGTKNGTLSRGIICTSCGVL
;
A
#
# COMPACT_ATOMS: atom_id res chain seq x y z
N MET A 1 -50.44 9.71 17.76
CA MET A 1 -50.33 8.89 16.52
C MET A 1 -49.17 7.93 16.70
N TYR A 2 -49.35 6.72 16.19
CA TYR A 2 -48.71 5.48 16.58
C TYR A 2 -47.21 5.38 16.22
N GLU A 3 -46.41 4.90 17.18
CA GLU A 3 -45.18 4.14 16.94
C GLU A 3 -45.46 2.65 17.25
N PHE A 4 -44.96 1.76 16.38
CA PHE A 4 -44.98 0.29 16.54
C PHE A 4 -43.66 -0.19 17.19
N PRO A 5 -43.61 -1.41 17.76
CA PRO A 5 -43.05 -1.66 19.08
C PRO A 5 -41.72 -2.44 19.08
N ARG A 6 -41.00 -2.35 20.20
CA ARG A 6 -39.87 -3.23 20.55
C ARG A 6 -40.36 -4.37 21.43
N CYS A 7 -39.96 -5.59 21.10
CA CYS A 7 -40.19 -6.78 21.93
C CYS A 7 -39.13 -6.86 23.05
N VAL A 8 -39.60 -6.97 24.29
CA VAL A 8 -38.85 -7.39 25.47
C VAL A 8 -39.53 -8.65 25.98
N SER A 9 -38.77 -9.72 26.22
CA SER A 9 -39.25 -10.90 26.94
C SER A 9 -38.99 -10.73 28.44
N PRO A 10 -39.96 -11.01 29.30
CA PRO A 10 -39.84 -10.86 30.74
C PRO A 10 -39.41 -12.16 31.45
N GLU A 11 -39.01 -11.98 32.71
CA GLU A 11 -38.99 -12.95 33.81
C GLU A 11 -37.69 -13.71 34.10
N GLU A 12 -36.77 -13.00 34.76
CA GLU A 12 -36.20 -13.48 36.02
C GLU A 12 -37.12 -13.06 37.17
N ARG A 13 -37.55 -14.02 38.01
CA ARG A 13 -37.69 -13.90 39.47
C ARG A 13 -38.22 -15.19 40.07
N ASP A 14 -37.33 -15.97 40.66
CA ASP A 14 -37.28 -16.11 42.12
C ASP A 14 -36.17 -17.10 42.48
N ASN A 15 -35.27 -16.68 43.36
CA ASN A 15 -34.87 -17.43 44.55
C ASN A 15 -33.72 -16.70 45.26
N ASN A 16 -34.10 -15.94 46.29
CA ASN A 16 -33.27 -15.81 47.48
C ASN A 16 -33.17 -17.18 48.15
N SER A 17 -31.97 -17.63 48.51
CA SER A 17 -31.61 -17.96 49.90
C SER A 17 -30.31 -18.78 50.00
N SER A 18 -29.40 -18.21 50.80
CA SER A 18 -28.52 -18.86 51.79
C SER A 18 -27.57 -20.01 51.42
N GLU A 19 -26.29 -19.70 51.64
CA GLU A 19 -25.36 -20.39 52.56
C GLU A 19 -24.52 -21.61 52.10
N GLU A 20 -23.26 -21.54 52.57
CA GLU A 20 -22.32 -22.63 52.89
C GLU A 20 -21.56 -23.37 51.76
N ASN A 21 -20.34 -22.86 51.48
CA ASN A 21 -19.02 -23.49 51.65
C ASN A 21 -18.77 -25.02 51.40
N PRO A 22 -17.51 -25.38 51.11
CA PRO A 22 -17.14 -26.18 49.95
C PRO A 22 -17.01 -27.68 50.25
N SER A 23 -17.29 -28.53 49.25
CA SER A 23 -16.87 -29.92 49.31
C SER A 23 -16.24 -30.39 47.99
N LYS A 24 -14.96 -30.77 48.18
CA LYS A 24 -14.14 -31.65 47.35
C LYS A 24 -14.97 -32.68 46.57
N SER A 25 -14.90 -32.64 45.24
CA SER A 25 -15.24 -33.79 44.41
C SER A 25 -13.94 -34.43 43.92
N GLU A 26 -13.47 -35.38 44.72
CA GLU A 26 -12.44 -36.34 44.35
C GLU A 26 -12.91 -37.13 43.12
N ILE A 27 -12.18 -36.96 42.00
CA ILE A 27 -12.30 -37.84 40.85
C ILE A 27 -11.77 -39.20 41.25
N LYS A 28 -12.68 -40.13 41.56
CA LYS A 28 -12.39 -41.53 41.86
C LYS A 28 -11.81 -42.22 40.62
N PHE A 29 -10.49 -42.27 40.54
CA PHE A 29 -9.80 -43.22 39.67
C PHE A 29 -10.07 -44.65 40.18
N LYS A 30 -10.81 -45.43 39.40
CA LYS A 30 -10.95 -46.87 39.62
C LYS A 30 -9.59 -47.53 39.39
N LEU A 31 -8.91 -47.89 40.47
CA LEU A 31 -7.76 -48.78 40.44
C LEU A 31 -8.15 -50.11 39.76
N PRO A 32 -7.34 -50.65 38.84
CA PRO A 32 -7.60 -51.94 38.24
C PRO A 32 -7.55 -53.03 39.31
N LYS A 33 -8.56 -53.90 39.32
CA LYS A 33 -8.69 -55.03 40.25
C LYS A 33 -7.42 -55.90 40.20
N VAL A 34 -6.72 -55.95 41.33
CA VAL A 34 -5.62 -56.90 41.58
C VAL A 34 -6.19 -58.32 41.48
N LYS A 35 -5.81 -59.05 40.44
CA LYS A 35 -6.09 -60.48 40.33
C LYS A 35 -5.28 -61.19 41.40
N THR A 36 -5.96 -61.95 42.25
CA THR A 36 -5.35 -62.82 43.26
C THR A 36 -4.37 -63.81 42.60
N PRO A 37 -3.22 -64.10 43.25
CA PRO A 37 -2.21 -64.98 42.69
C PRO A 37 -2.77 -66.41 42.65
N LYS A 38 -2.97 -66.95 41.45
CA LYS A 38 -3.24 -68.39 41.27
C LYS A 38 -2.01 -69.15 41.76
N LYS A 39 -2.22 -70.09 42.69
CA LYS A 39 -1.20 -71.00 43.22
C LYS A 39 -0.41 -71.61 42.06
N ASN A 40 0.89 -71.33 42.03
CA ASN A 40 1.82 -71.87 41.05
C ASN A 40 1.96 -73.38 41.26
N VAL A 41 1.31 -74.17 40.42
CA VAL A 41 1.65 -75.58 40.24
C VAL A 41 3.03 -75.60 39.56
N ALA A 42 4.03 -76.14 40.26
CA ALA A 42 5.39 -76.29 39.74
C ALA A 42 5.38 -77.14 38.46
N LYS A 43 5.40 -76.47 37.30
CA LYS A 43 5.61 -77.14 36.02
C LYS A 43 7.07 -77.59 35.96
N LYS A 44 7.30 -78.90 35.79
CA LYS A 44 8.62 -79.50 35.57
C LYS A 44 9.37 -78.70 34.49
N LYS A 45 10.58 -78.23 34.82
CA LYS A 45 11.46 -77.54 33.88
C LYS A 45 11.74 -78.49 32.71
N ARG A 46 11.28 -78.12 31.50
CA ARG A 46 11.74 -78.75 30.26
C ARG A 46 13.24 -78.42 30.13
N VAL A 47 14.07 -79.44 29.94
CA VAL A 47 15.47 -79.24 29.58
C VAL A 47 15.48 -78.62 28.19
N MET A 48 15.88 -77.34 28.10
CA MET A 48 15.96 -76.61 26.85
C MET A 48 17.20 -77.06 26.09
N THR A 49 17.11 -77.16 24.78
CA THR A 49 18.29 -77.38 23.94
C THR A 49 19.22 -76.16 23.99
N VAL A 50 20.52 -76.34 23.78
CA VAL A 50 21.55 -75.26 23.91
C VAL A 50 21.18 -74.02 23.07
N LEU A 51 20.61 -74.23 21.89
CA LEU A 51 20.21 -73.17 20.97
C LEU A 51 18.95 -72.42 21.44
N GLU A 52 18.03 -73.10 22.13
CA GLU A 52 16.87 -72.48 22.76
C GLU A 52 17.26 -71.68 24.02
N ALA A 53 18.25 -72.14 24.78
CA ALA A 53 18.76 -71.42 25.95
C ALA A 53 19.39 -70.07 25.55
N ALA A 54 20.21 -70.06 24.49
CA ALA A 54 20.79 -68.83 23.95
C ALA A 54 19.72 -67.85 23.45
N ARG A 55 18.66 -68.34 22.77
CA ARG A 55 17.52 -67.49 22.37
C ARG A 55 16.78 -66.92 23.58
N TYR A 56 16.65 -67.69 24.65
CA TYR A 56 15.99 -67.24 25.87
C TYR A 56 16.80 -66.16 26.61
N GLU A 57 18.12 -66.24 26.59
CA GLU A 57 19.02 -65.21 27.11
C GLU A 57 18.94 -63.92 26.30
N MET A 58 19.05 -64.02 24.96
CA MET A 58 18.88 -62.85 24.09
C MET A 58 17.50 -62.18 24.27
N TRP A 59 16.45 -62.97 24.45
CA TRP A 59 15.12 -62.45 24.74
C TRP A 59 15.05 -61.72 26.09
N ARG A 60 15.71 -62.25 27.13
CA ARG A 60 15.78 -61.57 28.44
C ARG A 60 16.55 -60.25 28.36
N GLU A 61 17.69 -60.24 27.68
CA GLU A 61 18.49 -59.03 27.48
C GLU A 61 17.74 -57.96 26.68
N HIS A 62 17.03 -58.37 25.62
CA HIS A 62 16.19 -57.45 24.86
C HIS A 62 15.08 -56.85 25.72
N ARG A 63 14.46 -57.65 26.59
CA ARG A 63 13.41 -57.17 27.48
C ARG A 63 13.93 -56.20 28.54
N HIS A 64 15.14 -56.44 29.06
CA HIS A 64 15.84 -55.48 29.91
C HIS A 64 16.13 -54.18 29.17
N ARG A 65 16.66 -54.27 27.94
CA ARG A 65 16.92 -53.10 27.10
C ARG A 65 15.67 -52.26 26.86
N LEU A 66 14.53 -52.88 26.55
CA LEU A 66 13.26 -52.17 26.34
C LEU A 66 12.73 -51.49 27.61
N GLN A 67 13.06 -52.01 28.79
CA GLN A 67 12.60 -51.47 30.06
C GLN A 67 13.33 -50.16 30.42
N ASP A 68 14.57 -50.01 29.97
CA ASP A 68 15.42 -48.84 30.23
C ASP A 68 15.38 -47.79 29.10
N VAL A 69 14.54 -47.97 28.07
CA VAL A 69 14.37 -46.95 27.01
C VAL A 69 13.52 -45.79 27.55
N VAL A 70 14.18 -44.66 27.83
CA VAL A 70 13.53 -43.37 28.10
C VAL A 70 13.50 -42.58 26.80
N SER A 71 12.35 -41.96 26.47
CA SER A 71 12.25 -41.11 25.29
C SER A 71 12.95 -39.78 25.54
N ASP A 72 13.96 -39.46 24.73
CA ASP A 72 14.74 -38.20 24.77
C ASP A 72 13.96 -36.97 24.24
N LEU A 73 12.66 -37.13 24.02
CA LEU A 73 11.75 -36.07 23.60
C LEU A 73 11.17 -35.41 24.84
N ASP A 74 11.60 -34.18 25.08
CA ASP A 74 11.07 -33.33 26.13
C ASP A 74 9.54 -33.19 25.98
N ARG A 75 8.81 -33.60 27.02
CA ARG A 75 7.34 -33.57 27.07
C ARG A 75 6.82 -32.44 27.94
N GLU A 76 7.70 -31.60 28.48
CA GLU A 76 7.29 -30.51 29.36
C GLU A 76 6.75 -29.33 28.54
N PRO A 77 5.63 -28.72 28.99
CA PRO A 77 5.14 -27.50 28.35
C PRO A 77 6.15 -26.37 28.53
N PRO A 78 6.33 -25.49 27.53
CA PRO A 78 7.24 -24.36 27.65
C PRO A 78 6.83 -23.46 28.82
N SER A 79 7.78 -23.15 29.71
CA SER A 79 7.53 -22.27 30.85
C SER A 79 7.40 -20.82 30.41
N PHE A 80 6.23 -20.21 30.61
CA PHE A 80 6.01 -18.78 30.35
C PHE A 80 6.20 -17.95 31.63
N GLN A 81 6.88 -16.82 31.51
CA GLN A 81 6.96 -15.84 32.60
C GLN A 81 5.59 -15.19 32.81
N ALA A 82 5.02 -15.36 34.01
CA ALA A 82 3.69 -14.85 34.36
C ALA A 82 3.53 -13.34 34.08
N VAL A 83 4.59 -12.54 34.25
CA VAL A 83 4.60 -11.08 34.00
C VAL A 83 4.21 -10.71 32.56
N ARG A 84 4.54 -11.55 31.58
CA ARG A 84 4.19 -11.31 30.17
C ARG A 84 2.73 -11.63 29.86
N LEU A 85 2.14 -12.59 30.58
CA LEU A 85 0.74 -13.01 30.42
C LEU A 85 -0.22 -12.10 31.19
N THR A 86 0.18 -11.62 32.37
CA THR A 86 -0.68 -10.84 33.27
C THR A 86 -0.76 -9.35 32.91
N GLY A 87 0.17 -8.83 32.11
CA GLY A 87 0.10 -7.46 31.60
C GLY A 87 0.19 -6.36 32.67
N VAL A 88 0.67 -6.68 33.87
CA VAL A 88 0.67 -5.80 35.06
C VAL A 88 1.39 -4.46 34.80
N ASN A 89 2.45 -4.46 33.99
CA ASN A 89 3.16 -3.23 33.63
C ASN A 89 2.28 -2.28 32.80
N LYS A 90 1.51 -2.81 31.85
CA LYS A 90 0.57 -2.00 31.05
C LYS A 90 -0.53 -1.42 31.93
N LEU A 91 -1.00 -2.18 32.92
CA LEU A 91 -2.01 -1.70 33.88
C LEU A 91 -1.48 -0.53 34.71
N ARG A 92 -0.22 -0.61 35.17
CA ARG A 92 0.43 0.46 35.92
C ARG A 92 0.55 1.75 35.10
N ASP A 93 1.00 1.64 33.85
CA ASP A 93 1.12 2.80 32.95
C ASP A 93 -0.26 3.41 32.64
N GLN A 94 -1.28 2.57 32.44
CA GLN A 94 -2.65 3.02 32.25
C GLN A 94 -3.20 3.75 33.49
N ALA A 95 -2.89 3.28 34.70
CA ALA A 95 -3.31 3.93 35.93
C ALA A 95 -2.66 5.33 36.10
N VAL A 96 -1.37 5.45 35.80
CA VAL A 96 -0.66 6.75 35.83
C VAL A 96 -1.27 7.72 34.81
N ASN A 97 -1.50 7.26 33.58
CA ASN A 97 -2.10 8.07 32.52
C ASN A 97 -3.53 8.49 32.86
N TYR A 98 -4.32 7.59 33.45
CA TYR A 98 -5.66 7.90 33.92
C TYR A 98 -5.62 9.00 34.99
N MET A 99 -4.77 8.86 36.00
CA MET A 99 -4.65 9.83 37.08
C MET A 99 -4.21 11.21 36.59
N GLN A 100 -3.29 11.26 35.62
CA GLN A 100 -2.86 12.50 34.98
C GLN A 100 -4.01 13.18 34.22
N ARG A 101 -4.76 12.43 33.41
CA ARG A 101 -5.94 12.96 32.69
C ARG A 101 -7.03 13.46 33.64
N THR A 102 -7.27 12.74 34.74
CA THR A 102 -8.22 13.16 35.77
C THR A 102 -7.80 14.48 36.39
N LYS A 103 -6.50 14.65 36.71
CA LYS A 103 -5.97 15.90 37.24
C LYS A 103 -6.14 17.06 36.27
N GLU A 104 -5.85 16.86 34.99
CA GLU A 104 -6.03 17.87 33.93
C GLU A 104 -7.50 18.26 33.78
N ASN A 105 -8.41 17.28 33.79
CA ASN A 105 -9.85 17.53 33.73
C ASN A 105 -10.34 18.33 34.95
N ILE A 106 -9.85 18.02 36.15
CA ILE A 106 -10.16 18.78 37.37
C ILE A 106 -9.69 20.23 37.23
N HIS A 107 -8.47 20.46 36.75
CA HIS A 107 -7.96 21.80 36.54
C HIS A 107 -8.77 22.58 35.50
N MET A 108 -9.18 21.95 34.41
CA MET A 108 -10.07 22.57 33.43
C MET A 108 -11.43 22.94 34.03
N LEU A 109 -12.04 22.04 34.82
CA LEU A 109 -13.33 22.32 35.48
C LEU A 109 -13.21 23.47 36.48
N LEU A 110 -12.11 23.53 37.24
CA LEU A 110 -11.82 24.66 38.13
C LEU A 110 -11.69 25.96 37.33
N GLY A 111 -10.94 25.95 36.23
CA GLY A 111 -10.80 27.09 35.33
C GLY A 111 -12.15 27.54 34.76
N LEU A 112 -12.96 26.60 34.27
CA LEU A 112 -14.32 26.86 33.76
C LEU A 112 -15.19 27.49 34.84
N SER A 113 -15.20 26.93 36.05
CA SER A 113 -15.97 27.44 37.18
C SER A 113 -15.54 28.85 37.57
N GLN A 114 -14.24 29.14 37.49
CA GLN A 114 -13.69 30.45 37.75
C GLN A 114 -14.13 31.45 36.68
N THR A 115 -14.01 31.12 35.39
CA THR A 115 -14.49 31.97 34.28
C THR A 115 -15.99 32.19 34.32
N MET A 116 -16.78 31.17 34.69
CA MET A 116 -18.23 31.30 34.82
C MET A 116 -18.61 32.24 35.97
N ARG A 117 -17.93 32.13 37.11
CA ARG A 117 -18.18 33.01 38.28
C ARG A 117 -17.71 34.44 38.04
N THR A 118 -16.61 34.63 37.31
CA THR A 118 -16.08 35.97 37.00
C THR A 118 -16.64 36.55 35.71
N HIS A 119 -17.46 35.81 34.95
CA HIS A 119 -17.90 36.16 33.59
C HIS A 119 -16.74 36.58 32.66
N GLY A 120 -15.53 36.04 32.90
CA GLY A 120 -14.32 36.45 32.16
C GLY A 120 -13.71 37.79 32.60
N ALA A 121 -14.21 38.42 33.67
CA ALA A 121 -13.59 39.60 34.27
C ALA A 121 -12.33 39.19 35.05
N ILE A 122 -11.21 39.14 34.33
CA ILE A 122 -9.88 39.01 34.92
C ILE A 122 -9.57 40.39 35.53
N LYS A 123 -9.50 40.51 36.86
CA LYS A 123 -8.97 41.73 37.49
C LYS A 123 -7.48 41.83 37.16
N PRO A 124 -7.04 42.75 36.30
CA PRO A 124 -5.63 42.93 36.02
C PRO A 124 -5.09 43.86 37.10
N PHE A 125 -4.89 43.36 38.32
CA PHE A 125 -4.14 44.10 39.35
C PHE A 125 -2.63 44.09 39.06
N ARG A 126 -2.25 44.24 37.79
CA ARG A 126 -0.88 44.53 37.38
C ARG A 126 -0.91 45.93 36.77
N TYR A 127 -0.69 46.93 37.63
CA TYR A 127 -0.52 48.33 37.20
C TYR A 127 0.87 48.58 36.60
N GLU A 128 1.79 47.63 36.73
CA GLU A 128 3.04 47.61 36.00
C GLU A 128 2.85 46.81 34.71
N SER A 129 3.10 47.46 33.57
CA SER A 129 3.25 46.78 32.30
C SER A 129 4.32 45.70 32.47
N PRO A 130 3.99 44.41 32.33
CA PRO A 130 5.02 43.40 32.35
C PRO A 130 5.98 43.73 31.21
N ASN A 131 7.26 43.96 31.53
CA ASN A 131 8.33 43.94 30.54
C ASN A 131 8.43 42.50 30.02
N VAL A 132 7.52 42.14 29.12
CA VAL A 132 7.58 40.89 28.38
C VAL A 132 8.67 41.11 27.35
N MET A 133 9.91 40.74 27.71
CA MET A 133 10.93 40.50 26.70
C MET A 133 10.33 39.48 25.73
N SER A 134 10.05 39.92 24.50
CA SER A 134 9.48 39.04 23.48
C SER A 134 10.37 37.81 23.39
N ALA A 135 9.81 36.61 23.33
CA ALA A 135 10.60 35.38 23.12
C ALA A 135 11.26 35.34 21.71
N VAL A 136 10.99 36.35 20.88
CA VAL A 136 11.45 36.46 19.49
C VAL A 136 12.97 36.35 19.35
N PRO A 137 13.82 37.03 20.14
CA PRO A 137 15.27 36.88 20.03
C PRO A 137 15.74 35.47 20.38
N ALA A 138 15.11 34.80 21.36
CA ALA A 138 15.42 33.42 21.71
C ALA A 138 15.01 32.43 20.60
N ILE A 139 13.88 32.69 19.93
CA ILE A 139 13.42 31.90 18.78
C ILE A 139 14.36 32.10 17.57
N ILE A 140 14.80 33.34 17.31
CA ILE A 140 15.76 33.65 16.24
C ILE A 140 17.09 32.92 16.49
N ASN A 141 17.64 33.01 17.71
CA ASN A 141 18.88 32.30 18.06
C ASN A 141 18.75 30.78 17.89
N ASN A 142 17.59 30.20 18.26
CA ASN A 142 17.34 28.76 18.06
C ASN A 142 17.24 28.38 16.57
N LEU A 143 16.66 29.25 15.73
CA LEU A 143 16.60 29.02 14.29
C LEU A 143 17.99 29.07 13.67
N GLU A 144 18.81 30.06 14.04
CA GLU A 144 20.20 30.17 13.57
C GLU A 144 21.02 28.95 14.00
N GLN A 145 20.84 28.48 15.25
CA GLN A 145 21.50 27.27 15.73
C GLN A 145 21.06 26.03 14.95
N MET A 146 19.77 25.87 14.68
CA MET A 146 19.28 24.76 13.86
C MET A 146 19.79 24.82 12.41
N GLU A 147 19.94 26.02 11.83
CA GLU A 147 20.52 26.18 10.50
C GLU A 147 21.99 25.76 10.48
N GLN A 148 22.76 26.13 11.50
CA GLN A 148 24.15 25.69 11.66
C GLN A 148 24.24 24.17 11.82
N ASP A 149 23.42 23.59 12.70
CA ASP A 149 23.38 22.14 12.92
C ASP A 149 22.98 21.38 11.64
N ASN A 150 22.01 21.90 10.88
CA ASN A 150 21.60 21.33 9.60
C ASN A 150 22.70 21.44 8.55
N HIS A 151 23.44 22.54 8.52
CA HIS A 151 24.56 22.73 7.61
C HIS A 151 25.72 21.76 7.93
N ASP A 152 26.05 21.60 9.21
CA ASP A 152 27.07 20.67 9.67
C ASP A 152 26.67 19.21 9.43
N LEU A 153 25.41 18.87 9.65
CA LEU A 153 24.87 17.55 9.29
C LEU A 153 24.95 17.32 7.78
N GLY A 154 24.57 18.30 6.98
CA GLY A 154 24.69 18.25 5.52
C GLY A 154 26.13 18.02 5.07
N ARG A 155 27.10 18.69 5.70
CA ARG A 155 28.53 18.48 5.46
C ARG A 155 28.95 17.05 5.80
N ARG A 156 28.56 16.54 6.97
CA ARG A 156 28.86 15.15 7.38
C ARG A 156 28.26 14.13 6.42
N ILE A 157 27.03 14.33 5.96
CA ILE A 157 26.38 13.42 4.99
C ILE A 157 27.15 13.40 3.67
N LEU A 158 27.67 14.55 3.22
CA LEU A 158 28.47 14.64 2.00
C LEU A 158 29.87 14.02 2.17
N GLU A 159 30.44 14.09 3.38
CA GLU A 159 31.75 13.52 3.71
C GLU A 159 31.71 11.99 3.90
N VAL A 160 30.56 11.42 4.27
CA VAL A 160 30.42 9.97 4.45
C VAL A 160 30.49 9.27 3.10
N VAL A 161 31.66 8.72 2.80
CA VAL A 161 31.91 7.80 1.68
C VAL A 161 31.84 6.36 2.21
N SER A 162 31.21 5.45 1.47
CA SER A 162 31.18 4.04 1.85
C SER A 162 32.58 3.42 1.77
N GLU A 163 33.11 2.93 2.89
CA GLU A 163 34.39 2.18 2.93
C GLU A 163 34.31 0.83 2.19
N VAL A 164 33.09 0.34 1.94
CA VAL A 164 32.83 -0.88 1.20
C VAL A 164 32.48 -0.53 -0.24
N ASP A 165 33.20 -1.13 -1.20
CA ASP A 165 32.88 -1.00 -2.62
C ASP A 165 31.52 -1.64 -2.91
N SER A 166 30.48 -0.82 -2.90
CA SER A 166 29.11 -1.22 -3.23
C SER A 166 28.86 -1.30 -4.73
N GLY A 167 29.89 -1.06 -5.57
CA GLY A 167 29.74 -0.97 -7.03
C GLY A 167 28.88 0.22 -7.49
N LEU A 168 28.46 1.09 -6.57
CA LEU A 168 27.67 2.29 -6.83
C LEU A 168 28.61 3.48 -6.81
N LYS A 169 28.69 4.21 -7.92
CA LYS A 169 29.55 5.39 -8.03
C LYS A 169 29.10 6.46 -7.01
N PRO A 170 30.04 7.12 -6.30
CA PRO A 170 29.76 8.07 -5.21
C PRO A 170 29.13 9.37 -5.70
N ASP A 171 29.23 9.66 -7.00
CA ASP A 171 28.52 10.77 -7.59
C ASP A 171 27.04 10.41 -7.74
N GLY A 172 26.19 11.01 -6.91
CA GLY A 172 24.74 11.10 -7.13
C GLY A 172 24.35 11.75 -8.47
N ASN A 173 25.33 12.12 -9.29
CA ASN A 173 25.23 12.09 -10.74
C ASN A 173 25.08 10.62 -11.19
N THR A 174 23.89 10.06 -10.94
CA THR A 174 23.29 9.18 -11.95
C THR A 174 23.62 9.82 -13.28
N ASN A 175 24.30 9.10 -14.16
CA ASN A 175 24.49 9.54 -15.54
C ASN A 175 23.11 10.01 -16.00
N LYS A 176 22.86 11.32 -16.00
CA LYS A 176 22.02 11.91 -17.02
C LYS A 176 22.86 11.63 -18.23
N GLU A 177 22.72 10.42 -18.78
CA GLU A 177 23.19 10.15 -20.12
C GLU A 177 22.76 11.39 -20.89
N PRO A 178 23.70 12.12 -21.51
CA PRO A 178 23.34 13.28 -22.29
C PRO A 178 22.23 12.78 -23.21
N THR A 179 21.02 13.29 -22.98
CA THR A 179 19.80 12.78 -23.62
C THR A 179 20.17 12.57 -25.07
N GLN A 180 20.19 11.31 -25.53
CA GLN A 180 20.75 11.00 -26.85
C GLN A 180 20.19 12.02 -27.82
N PRO A 181 21.03 12.74 -28.59
CA PRO A 181 20.56 13.76 -29.49
C PRO A 181 19.47 13.13 -30.34
N PHE A 182 18.28 13.71 -30.24
CA PHE A 182 17.10 13.14 -30.86
C PHE A 182 17.26 13.23 -32.36
N THR A 183 17.74 12.13 -32.94
CA THR A 183 17.91 12.00 -34.37
C THR A 183 16.62 11.35 -34.87
N MET A 184 15.71 12.18 -35.39
CA MET A 184 14.49 11.66 -36.02
C MET A 184 14.86 10.78 -37.20
N PRO A 185 14.26 9.59 -37.34
CA PRO A 185 14.36 8.86 -38.58
C PRO A 185 13.82 9.72 -39.74
N ASP A 186 14.59 9.85 -40.82
CA ASP A 186 14.21 10.68 -41.98
C ASP A 186 12.85 10.30 -42.57
N GLN A 187 12.45 9.04 -42.43
CA GLN A 187 11.13 8.53 -42.81
C GLN A 187 9.98 9.19 -42.04
N ALA A 188 10.17 9.48 -40.75
CA ALA A 188 9.16 10.18 -39.95
C ALA A 188 9.09 11.66 -40.33
N LEU A 189 10.24 12.30 -40.61
CA LEU A 189 10.31 13.69 -41.09
C LEU A 189 9.67 13.87 -42.49
N ALA A 190 9.82 12.88 -43.37
CA ALA A 190 9.23 12.90 -44.72
C ALA A 190 7.70 13.08 -44.69
N LYS A 191 7.02 12.58 -43.65
CA LYS A 191 5.57 12.68 -43.46
C LYS A 191 5.09 14.12 -43.28
N TYR A 192 5.95 15.00 -42.75
CA TYR A 192 5.60 16.39 -42.46
C TYR A 192 5.92 17.36 -43.61
N LYS A 193 6.76 16.94 -44.58
CA LYS A 193 7.07 17.70 -45.79
C LYS A 193 5.83 18.20 -46.57
N PRO A 194 4.78 17.40 -46.80
CA PRO A 194 3.59 17.86 -47.53
C PRO A 194 2.74 18.88 -46.77
N PHE A 195 2.88 18.99 -45.44
CA PHE A 195 2.05 19.88 -44.62
C PHE A 195 2.61 21.31 -44.51
N ASN A 196 3.74 21.60 -45.15
CA ASN A 196 4.37 22.93 -45.23
C ASN A 196 4.56 23.63 -43.85
N ILE A 197 4.84 22.82 -42.82
CA ILE A 197 5.07 23.30 -41.45
C ILE A 197 6.52 23.77 -41.34
N LYS A 198 6.74 25.01 -40.86
CA LYS A 198 8.08 25.51 -40.53
C LYS A 198 8.61 24.74 -39.33
N LEU A 199 9.50 23.78 -39.58
CA LEU A 199 10.14 22.99 -38.54
C LEU A 199 11.09 23.89 -37.73
N PRO A 200 11.06 23.85 -36.38
CA PRO A 200 12.00 24.58 -35.55
C PRO A 200 13.45 24.15 -35.79
N SER A 201 14.37 25.11 -35.75
CA SER A 201 15.81 24.86 -35.92
C SER A 201 16.43 24.18 -34.69
N THR A 202 15.87 24.42 -33.50
CA THR A 202 16.39 23.89 -32.24
C THR A 202 15.89 22.47 -31.98
N ASP A 203 16.77 21.53 -31.66
CA ASP A 203 16.39 20.14 -31.36
C ASP A 203 15.41 20.01 -30.19
N LYS A 204 15.49 20.90 -29.19
CA LYS A 204 14.55 20.96 -28.05
C LYS A 204 13.12 21.28 -28.48
N GLU A 205 12.95 22.24 -29.37
CA GLU A 205 11.65 22.68 -29.89
C GLU A 205 11.05 21.61 -30.81
N ARG A 206 11.91 20.95 -31.61
CA ARG A 206 11.53 19.79 -32.41
C ARG A 206 11.05 18.64 -31.52
N TRP A 207 11.72 18.42 -30.39
CA TRP A 207 11.32 17.41 -29.41
C TRP A 207 9.96 17.73 -28.77
N GLN A 208 9.71 18.99 -28.40
CA GLN A 208 8.41 19.43 -27.88
C GLN A 208 7.30 19.30 -28.93
N LEU A 209 7.58 19.60 -30.19
CA LEU A 209 6.61 19.51 -31.28
C LEU A 209 6.19 18.06 -31.55
N PHE A 210 7.15 17.15 -31.69
CA PHE A 210 6.85 15.74 -32.01
C PHE A 210 6.46 14.91 -30.80
N ARG A 211 6.91 15.31 -29.61
CA ARG A 211 6.62 14.62 -28.36
C ARG A 211 6.05 15.62 -27.36
N PRO A 212 4.77 15.99 -27.51
CA PRO A 212 4.12 16.87 -26.57
C PRO A 212 3.90 16.17 -25.23
N ARG A 213 4.06 16.93 -24.14
CA ARG A 213 3.81 16.48 -22.78
C ARG A 213 2.46 17.02 -22.31
N ILE A 214 1.64 16.14 -21.78
CA ILE A 214 0.34 16.52 -21.22
C ILE A 214 0.27 16.09 -19.76
N TYR A 215 -0.51 16.81 -18.97
CA TYR A 215 -0.78 16.45 -17.58
C TYR A 215 -2.27 16.21 -17.37
N PHE A 216 -2.55 15.38 -16.38
CA PHE A 216 -3.90 15.09 -15.91
C PHE A 216 -3.91 15.09 -14.39
N ASP A 217 -4.87 15.81 -13.83
CA ASP A 217 -5.17 15.81 -12.40
C ASP A 217 -6.35 14.88 -12.15
N ILE A 218 -6.13 13.82 -11.36
CA ILE A 218 -7.15 12.82 -11.06
C ILE A 218 -7.75 13.08 -9.67
N TYR A 219 -9.06 12.99 -9.61
CA TYR A 219 -9.85 13.03 -8.40
C TYR A 219 -10.69 11.76 -8.22
N LEU A 220 -10.67 11.21 -7.01
CA LEU A 220 -11.54 10.11 -6.64
C LEU A 220 -12.83 10.66 -6.02
N LYS A 221 -13.98 10.34 -6.62
CA LYS A 221 -15.29 10.79 -6.13
C LYS A 221 -15.46 10.35 -4.67
N GLU A 222 -15.95 11.28 -3.83
CA GLU A 222 -16.22 11.08 -2.39
C GLU A 222 -15.01 10.76 -1.51
N ALA A 223 -13.79 10.99 -1.99
CA ALA A 223 -12.59 10.72 -1.21
C ALA A 223 -11.59 11.89 -1.20
N ARG A 224 -10.60 11.84 -2.09
CA ARG A 224 -9.43 12.72 -2.06
C ARG A 224 -8.87 12.91 -3.47
N PRO A 225 -8.26 14.06 -3.79
CA PRO A 225 -7.43 14.19 -5.00
C PRO A 225 -6.27 13.19 -4.96
N LEU A 226 -6.11 12.38 -6.01
CA LEU A 226 -5.01 11.42 -6.12
C LEU A 226 -3.71 12.10 -6.58
N GLY A 227 -3.82 13.20 -7.33
CA GLY A 227 -2.71 14.04 -7.75
C GLY A 227 -2.58 14.15 -9.27
N ARG A 228 -1.41 14.63 -9.70
CA ARG A 228 -1.07 14.90 -11.11
C ARG A 228 -0.17 13.81 -11.68
N PHE A 229 -0.54 13.26 -12.83
CA PHE A 229 0.36 12.44 -13.63
C PHE A 229 0.67 13.13 -14.97
N VAL A 230 1.85 12.85 -15.51
CA VAL A 230 2.35 13.47 -16.75
C VAL A 230 2.62 12.40 -17.78
N VAL A 231 2.07 12.60 -18.97
CA VAL A 231 2.17 11.70 -20.11
C VAL A 231 2.96 12.36 -21.22
N GLN A 232 3.89 11.60 -21.77
CA GLN A 232 4.59 11.91 -23.01
C GLN A 232 3.84 11.25 -24.16
N LEU A 233 3.41 12.02 -25.13
CA LEU A 233 2.83 11.49 -26.37
C LEU A 233 3.88 11.43 -27.47
N TYR A 234 3.64 10.57 -28.46
CA TYR A 234 4.55 10.34 -29.58
C TYR A 234 3.77 10.52 -30.88
N THR A 235 3.87 11.71 -31.49
CA THR A 235 3.19 12.00 -32.76
C THR A 235 3.67 11.10 -33.90
N GLU A 236 4.92 10.62 -33.82
CA GLU A 236 5.51 9.65 -34.74
C GLU A 236 4.68 8.36 -34.83
N ALA A 237 4.06 7.94 -33.72
CA ALA A 237 3.38 6.65 -33.60
C ALA A 237 1.92 6.68 -34.08
N ALA A 238 1.19 7.74 -33.75
CA ALA A 238 -0.20 7.92 -34.18
C ALA A 238 -0.55 9.42 -34.17
N PRO A 239 -0.24 10.17 -35.24
CA PRO A 239 -0.32 11.64 -35.22
C PRO A 239 -1.75 12.13 -34.99
N VAL A 240 -2.74 11.55 -35.67
CA VAL A 240 -4.15 11.98 -35.56
C VAL A 240 -4.70 11.78 -34.14
N VAL A 241 -4.39 10.64 -33.52
CA VAL A 241 -4.83 10.32 -32.15
C VAL A 241 -4.17 11.25 -31.13
N VAL A 242 -2.86 11.45 -31.27
CA VAL A 242 -2.09 12.33 -30.38
C VAL A 242 -2.57 13.77 -30.50
N LEU A 243 -2.77 14.28 -31.71
CA LEU A 243 -3.26 15.65 -31.93
C LEU A 243 -4.66 15.85 -31.35
N GLN A 244 -5.54 14.85 -31.47
CA GLN A 244 -6.86 14.94 -30.84
C GLN A 244 -6.77 15.01 -29.32
N LEU A 245 -5.86 14.23 -28.71
CA LEU A 245 -5.66 14.24 -27.27
C LEU A 245 -5.07 15.57 -26.80
N VAL A 246 -4.08 16.10 -27.52
CA VAL A 246 -3.48 17.43 -27.27
C VAL A 246 -4.55 18.51 -27.40
N ARG A 247 -5.39 18.47 -28.44
CA ARG A 247 -6.52 19.41 -28.62
C ARG A 247 -7.49 19.34 -27.44
N ALA A 248 -7.81 18.14 -26.96
CA ALA A 248 -8.67 17.98 -25.80
C ALA A 248 -8.07 18.59 -24.53
N CYS A 249 -6.76 18.44 -24.34
CA CYS A 249 -6.04 19.07 -23.23
C CYS A 249 -5.95 20.60 -23.38
N MET A 250 -5.69 21.13 -24.58
CA MET A 250 -5.63 22.57 -24.85
C MET A 250 -6.98 23.26 -24.63
N CYS A 251 -8.09 22.61 -25.01
CA CYS A 251 -9.43 23.11 -24.77
C CYS A 251 -9.95 22.83 -23.35
N ASN A 252 -9.09 22.40 -22.43
CA ASN A 252 -9.44 22.05 -21.04
C ASN A 252 -10.65 21.10 -20.92
N MET A 253 -10.81 20.15 -21.85
CA MET A 253 -11.95 19.21 -21.88
C MET A 253 -11.78 18.03 -20.90
N HIS A 254 -11.38 18.32 -19.66
CA HIS A 254 -11.12 17.32 -18.61
C HIS A 254 -12.37 16.46 -18.31
N ASN A 255 -13.56 17.07 -18.33
CA ASN A 255 -14.83 16.39 -18.06
C ASN A 255 -15.23 15.35 -19.11
N LYS A 256 -14.63 15.39 -20.30
CA LYS A 256 -14.93 14.42 -21.37
C LYS A 256 -14.16 13.11 -21.20
N PHE A 257 -13.10 13.07 -20.39
CA PHE A 257 -12.36 11.83 -20.16
C PHE A 257 -13.13 10.91 -19.22
N LEU A 258 -13.71 9.86 -19.78
CA LEU A 258 -14.49 8.87 -19.05
C LEU A 258 -13.68 7.60 -18.85
N ILE A 259 -13.41 7.26 -17.59
CA ILE A 259 -12.80 5.99 -17.24
C ILE A 259 -13.89 4.92 -17.24
N LYS A 260 -13.87 4.04 -18.24
CA LYS A 260 -14.90 3.00 -18.43
C LYS A 260 -14.62 1.78 -17.57
N ARG A 261 -13.39 1.28 -17.59
CA ARG A 261 -12.99 0.05 -16.91
C ARG A 261 -11.60 0.17 -16.33
N LEU A 262 -11.37 -0.49 -15.21
CA LEU A 262 -10.08 -0.53 -14.54
C LEU A 262 -9.79 -1.97 -14.10
N PHE A 263 -8.78 -2.58 -14.72
CA PHE A 263 -8.33 -3.93 -14.40
C PHE A 263 -7.03 -3.85 -13.57
N PRO A 264 -7.08 -4.17 -12.26
CA PRO A 264 -5.90 -4.13 -11.40
C PRO A 264 -4.77 -5.00 -11.97
N GLY A 265 -3.56 -4.44 -12.04
CA GLY A 265 -2.38 -5.15 -12.54
C GLY A 265 -2.33 -5.38 -14.06
N LEU A 266 -3.33 -4.94 -14.84
CA LEU A 266 -3.36 -5.06 -16.29
C LEU A 266 -3.37 -3.69 -16.98
N TRP A 267 -4.52 -3.02 -17.04
CA TRP A 267 -4.66 -1.70 -17.65
C TRP A 267 -5.92 -0.95 -17.19
N LEU A 268 -5.96 0.33 -17.52
CA LEU A 268 -7.09 1.25 -17.38
C LEU A 268 -7.66 1.58 -18.76
N ASP A 269 -8.96 1.42 -18.97
CA ASP A 269 -9.65 1.82 -20.20
C ASP A 269 -10.28 3.20 -20.04
N VAL A 270 -9.93 4.10 -20.96
CA VAL A 270 -10.39 5.48 -21.03
C VAL A 270 -11.07 5.71 -22.36
N GLU A 271 -12.18 6.44 -22.32
CA GLU A 271 -12.93 6.84 -23.48
C GLU A 271 -13.01 8.36 -23.52
N LEU A 272 -12.68 8.93 -24.68
CA LEU A 272 -12.86 10.34 -24.98
C LEU A 272 -13.92 10.44 -26.08
N PRO A 273 -15.11 10.99 -25.80
CA PRO A 273 -16.09 11.28 -26.84
C PRO A 273 -15.49 12.30 -27.79
N THR A 274 -15.54 11.97 -29.08
CA THR A 274 -14.99 12.82 -30.13
C THR A 274 -16.15 13.51 -30.82
N ASP A 275 -16.28 14.83 -30.63
CA ASP A 275 -17.29 15.62 -31.33
C ASP A 275 -16.94 15.65 -32.83
N ASN A 276 -17.46 14.68 -33.60
CA ASN A 276 -17.44 14.58 -35.07
C ASN A 276 -16.15 15.08 -35.77
N ASN A 277 -14.97 14.63 -35.33
CA ASN A 277 -13.74 14.93 -36.05
C ASN A 277 -13.62 14.01 -37.28
N ALA A 278 -13.89 14.56 -38.46
CA ALA A 278 -13.78 13.88 -39.76
C ALA A 278 -12.44 13.14 -39.97
N ALA A 279 -11.36 13.62 -39.35
CA ALA A 279 -10.03 13.00 -39.43
C ALA A 279 -9.93 11.66 -38.68
N LEU A 280 -10.71 11.45 -37.61
CA LEU A 280 -10.69 10.21 -36.83
C LEU A 280 -11.51 9.09 -37.45
N HIS A 281 -12.45 9.43 -38.32
CA HIS A 281 -13.26 8.45 -39.07
C HIS A 281 -12.53 7.86 -40.29
N ARG A 282 -11.36 8.40 -40.64
CA ARG A 282 -10.54 7.91 -41.75
C ARG A 282 -9.57 6.82 -41.23
N PRO A 283 -9.05 5.98 -42.14
CA PRO A 283 -7.98 5.06 -41.79
C PRO A 283 -6.82 5.78 -41.12
N LEU A 284 -6.41 5.28 -39.96
CA LEU A 284 -5.40 5.92 -39.13
C LEU A 284 -4.01 5.51 -39.58
N GLU A 285 -3.14 6.51 -39.74
CA GLU A 285 -1.72 6.25 -39.85
C GLU A 285 -1.17 5.81 -38.50
N TYR A 286 -0.38 4.73 -38.50
CA TYR A 286 0.25 4.23 -37.30
C TYR A 286 1.64 3.66 -37.56
N ASP A 287 2.51 3.77 -36.56
CA ASP A 287 3.77 3.05 -36.48
C ASP A 287 3.89 2.36 -35.11
N GLY A 288 3.80 1.02 -35.14
CA GLY A 288 3.85 0.18 -33.95
C GLY A 288 5.26 -0.09 -33.42
N LYS A 289 6.32 0.37 -34.10
CA LYS A 289 7.72 0.09 -33.71
C LYS A 289 8.29 1.10 -32.72
N ILE A 290 7.64 2.26 -32.57
CA ILE A 290 8.17 3.37 -31.76
C ILE A 290 8.08 3.10 -30.26
N ILE A 291 7.02 2.40 -29.82
CA ILE A 291 6.82 2.04 -28.41
C ILE A 291 6.64 0.54 -28.29
N ASP A 292 7.54 -0.08 -27.55
CA ASP A 292 7.44 -1.48 -27.14
C ASP A 292 6.69 -1.59 -25.80
N HIS A 293 5.55 -2.28 -25.80
CA HIS A 293 4.74 -2.54 -24.60
C HIS A 293 5.40 -3.54 -23.65
N GLY A 294 6.36 -4.32 -24.12
CA GLY A 294 7.08 -5.33 -23.36
C GLY A 294 8.20 -4.79 -22.47
N VAL A 295 8.70 -3.59 -22.77
CA VAL A 295 9.80 -2.95 -22.02
C VAL A 295 9.29 -1.80 -21.16
N SER A 296 8.27 -1.08 -21.64
CA SER A 296 7.77 0.13 -20.98
C SER A 296 6.52 -0.14 -20.13
N ASN A 297 6.54 0.36 -18.90
CA ASN A 297 5.35 0.44 -18.04
C ASN A 297 4.54 1.69 -18.35
N TYR A 298 3.25 1.69 -18.03
CA TYR A 298 2.40 2.88 -18.15
C TYR A 298 2.30 3.43 -19.57
N VAL A 299 2.05 2.52 -20.52
CA VAL A 299 1.94 2.84 -21.94
C VAL A 299 0.49 3.08 -22.33
N LEU A 300 0.24 4.20 -23.01
CA LEU A 300 -1.04 4.52 -23.64
C LEU A 300 -1.12 3.82 -24.99
N SER A 301 -2.17 3.04 -25.20
CA SER A 301 -2.36 2.23 -26.40
C SER A 301 -3.81 2.11 -26.84
N PHE A 302 -4.05 2.03 -28.14
CA PHE A 302 -5.37 1.68 -28.69
C PHE A 302 -5.29 0.37 -29.49
N SER A 303 -6.42 -0.33 -29.58
CA SER A 303 -6.52 -1.58 -30.34
C SER A 303 -6.45 -1.34 -31.84
N LYS A 304 -5.73 -2.19 -32.57
CA LYS A 304 -5.65 -2.13 -34.05
C LYS A 304 -6.99 -2.33 -34.76
N THR A 305 -8.00 -2.83 -34.07
CA THR A 305 -9.38 -2.90 -34.59
C THR A 305 -9.91 -1.51 -34.98
N HIS A 306 -9.41 -0.45 -34.35
CA HIS A 306 -9.81 0.93 -34.63
C HIS A 306 -8.99 1.60 -35.74
N LEU A 307 -8.14 0.85 -36.47
CA LEU A 307 -7.33 1.41 -37.56
C LEU A 307 -8.17 1.88 -38.76
N GLN A 308 -9.37 1.32 -38.95
CA GLN A 308 -10.30 1.79 -39.98
C GLN A 308 -10.97 3.13 -39.62
N GLY A 309 -10.70 3.66 -38.43
CA GLY A 309 -11.25 4.89 -37.90
C GLY A 309 -12.02 4.65 -36.60
N PHE A 310 -12.05 5.67 -35.75
CA PHE A 310 -12.96 5.74 -34.62
C PHE A 310 -14.33 6.20 -35.11
N ARG A 311 -15.39 5.56 -34.60
CA ARG A 311 -16.76 5.99 -34.86
C ARG A 311 -17.07 7.19 -33.97
N ASP A 312 -17.56 6.96 -32.77
CA ASP A 312 -18.06 8.07 -31.95
C ASP A 312 -17.08 8.47 -30.85
N ASN A 313 -16.28 7.51 -30.36
CA ASN A 313 -15.42 7.71 -29.21
C ASN A 313 -13.99 7.20 -29.46
N LEU A 314 -13.01 7.98 -29.05
CA LEU A 314 -11.61 7.58 -28.97
C LEU A 314 -11.40 6.75 -27.70
N SER A 315 -11.42 5.43 -27.85
CA SER A 315 -11.10 4.50 -26.76
C SER A 315 -9.61 4.16 -26.75
N PHE A 316 -8.94 4.41 -25.62
CA PHE A 316 -7.56 4.03 -25.40
C PHE A 316 -7.37 3.42 -24.00
N SER A 317 -6.29 2.68 -23.82
CA SER A 317 -5.98 2.00 -22.57
C SER A 317 -4.59 2.39 -22.07
N ILE A 318 -4.41 2.45 -20.76
CA ILE A 318 -3.13 2.71 -20.09
C ILE A 318 -2.70 1.44 -19.37
N SER A 319 -1.61 0.79 -19.81
CA SER A 319 -1.09 -0.42 -19.16
C SER A 319 -0.50 -0.10 -17.78
N PHE A 320 -0.57 -1.01 -16.80
CA PHE A 320 0.16 -0.84 -15.53
C PHE A 320 1.48 -1.61 -15.50
N LYS A 321 1.54 -2.68 -16.28
CA LYS A 321 2.67 -3.60 -16.39
C LYS A 321 3.16 -3.64 -17.84
N PRO A 322 4.40 -4.11 -18.06
CA PRO A 322 4.85 -4.38 -19.40
C PRO A 322 4.10 -5.60 -19.93
N LEU A 323 3.53 -5.49 -21.13
CA LEU A 323 2.69 -6.50 -21.76
C LEU A 323 3.26 -6.84 -23.13
N GLN A 324 4.16 -7.82 -23.21
CA GLN A 324 4.71 -8.26 -24.50
C GLN A 324 3.63 -8.81 -25.44
N VAL A 325 2.60 -9.46 -24.89
CA VAL A 325 1.51 -10.06 -25.68
C VAL A 325 0.66 -9.04 -26.45
N VAL A 326 0.69 -7.76 -26.07
CA VAL A 326 -0.05 -6.73 -26.80
C VAL A 326 0.78 -6.09 -27.92
N ASN A 327 2.08 -6.39 -28.00
CA ASN A 327 2.91 -6.00 -29.13
C ASN A 327 2.35 -6.60 -30.41
N GLY A 328 2.02 -5.75 -31.37
CA GLY A 328 1.43 -6.17 -32.64
C GLY A 328 -0.10 -6.27 -32.65
N SER A 329 -0.76 -6.34 -31.50
CA SER A 329 -2.24 -6.24 -31.37
C SER A 329 -2.70 -4.80 -31.15
N ARG A 330 -1.92 -4.03 -30.40
CA ARG A 330 -2.21 -2.65 -30.02
C ARG A 330 -1.11 -1.71 -30.48
N VAL A 331 -1.48 -0.48 -30.78
CA VAL A 331 -0.52 0.58 -31.14
C VAL A 331 -0.28 1.44 -29.91
N GLY A 332 0.98 1.53 -29.46
CA GLY A 332 1.39 2.42 -28.38
C GLY A 332 1.68 3.81 -28.91
N PHE A 333 1.11 4.84 -28.28
CA PHE A 333 1.26 6.23 -28.73
C PHE A 333 1.65 7.20 -27.60
N GLY A 334 1.73 6.73 -26.36
CA GLY A 334 2.10 7.54 -25.21
C GLY A 334 2.70 6.74 -24.07
N ARG A 335 3.41 7.40 -23.17
CA ARG A 335 4.00 6.83 -21.96
C ARG A 335 3.88 7.80 -20.79
N VAL A 336 3.53 7.30 -19.60
CA VAL A 336 3.57 8.09 -18.37
C VAL A 336 5.02 8.29 -17.93
N ILE A 337 5.46 9.55 -17.78
CA ILE A 337 6.78 9.91 -17.25
C ILE A 337 6.72 10.10 -15.73
N LYS A 338 5.67 10.76 -15.22
CA LYS A 338 5.53 11.08 -13.79
C LYS A 338 4.17 10.64 -13.28
N GLY A 339 4.12 10.23 -12.02
CA GLY A 339 2.87 9.83 -11.36
C GLY A 339 2.61 8.32 -11.30
N SER A 340 3.65 7.47 -11.31
CA SER A 340 3.50 6.01 -11.16
C SER A 340 2.75 5.61 -9.88
N LYS A 341 3.04 6.29 -8.76
CA LYS A 341 2.36 6.09 -7.46
C LYS A 341 0.84 6.31 -7.54
N ILE A 342 0.39 7.23 -8.41
CA ILE A 342 -1.05 7.47 -8.61
C ILE A 342 -1.71 6.23 -9.21
N PHE A 343 -1.04 5.59 -10.17
CA PHE A 343 -1.53 4.36 -10.78
C PHE A 343 -1.48 3.15 -9.85
N GLU A 344 -0.54 3.10 -8.91
CA GLU A 344 -0.54 2.10 -7.82
C GLU A 344 -1.77 2.28 -6.92
N CYS A 345 -2.08 3.51 -6.52
CA CYS A 345 -3.29 3.82 -5.76
C CYS A 345 -4.56 3.51 -6.56
N LEU A 346 -4.61 3.88 -7.84
CA LEU A 346 -5.76 3.62 -8.72
C LEU A 346 -6.08 2.12 -8.76
N GLN A 347 -5.07 1.26 -8.86
CA GLN A 347 -5.27 -0.18 -8.96
C GLN A 347 -6.04 -0.79 -7.78
N SER A 348 -5.98 -0.19 -6.58
CA SER A 348 -6.77 -0.65 -5.43
C SER A 348 -8.29 -0.46 -5.59
N TYR A 349 -8.73 0.40 -6.52
CA TYR A 349 -10.14 0.71 -6.77
C TYR A 349 -10.74 -0.05 -7.96
N GLY A 350 -9.95 -0.91 -8.61
CA GLY A 350 -10.41 -1.76 -9.70
C GLY A 350 -10.84 -3.13 -9.20
N THR A 351 -11.77 -3.75 -9.92
CA THR A 351 -12.15 -5.15 -9.68
C THR A 351 -11.62 -6.05 -10.80
N LYS A 352 -11.62 -7.37 -10.57
CA LYS A 352 -11.23 -8.34 -11.61
C LYS A 352 -12.11 -8.25 -12.87
N ASN A 353 -13.36 -7.82 -12.72
CA ASN A 353 -14.31 -7.66 -13.83
C ASN A 353 -14.13 -6.33 -14.57
N GLY A 354 -13.22 -5.47 -14.12
CA GLY A 354 -12.99 -4.14 -14.69
C GLY A 354 -13.97 -3.09 -14.21
N THR A 355 -14.96 -3.43 -13.36
CA THR A 355 -15.86 -2.43 -12.78
C THR A 355 -15.14 -1.63 -11.71
N LEU A 356 -15.40 -0.33 -11.66
CA LEU A 356 -14.79 0.59 -10.72
C LEU A 356 -15.57 0.57 -9.40
N SER A 357 -14.86 0.42 -8.28
CA SER A 357 -15.49 0.50 -6.95
C SER A 357 -15.94 1.93 -6.61
N ARG A 358 -15.27 2.94 -7.17
CA ARG A 358 -15.59 4.37 -7.02
C ARG A 358 -15.39 5.10 -8.34
N GLY A 359 -16.17 6.15 -8.55
CA GLY A 359 -16.04 7.01 -9.74
C GLY A 359 -14.71 7.75 -9.73
N ILE A 360 -13.97 7.68 -10.82
CA ILE A 360 -12.70 8.39 -11.02
C ILE A 360 -12.94 9.48 -12.06
N ILE A 361 -12.59 10.72 -11.73
CA ILE A 361 -12.89 11.90 -12.54
C ILE A 361 -11.58 12.66 -12.78
N CYS A 362 -11.39 13.17 -14.00
CA CYS A 362 -10.29 14.10 -14.29
C CYS A 362 -10.75 15.52 -13.95
N THR A 363 -10.06 16.21 -13.04
CA THR A 363 -10.40 17.58 -12.62
C THR A 363 -9.74 18.66 -13.46
N SER A 364 -8.53 18.40 -13.96
CA SER A 364 -7.81 19.31 -14.83
C SER A 364 -6.96 18.53 -15.82
N CYS A 365 -6.81 19.06 -17.02
CA CYS A 365 -5.89 18.55 -18.03
C CYS A 365 -5.27 19.71 -18.78
N GLY A 366 -4.04 19.54 -19.28
CA GLY A 366 -3.38 20.57 -20.06
C GLY A 366 -2.09 20.08 -20.71
N VAL A 367 -1.51 20.94 -21.53
CA VAL A 367 -0.21 20.71 -22.19
C VAL A 367 0.88 21.43 -21.39
N LEU A 368 2.04 20.81 -21.23
CA LEU A 368 3.18 21.32 -20.44
C LEU A 368 4.25 21.96 -21.31
#